data_AF-A0A372NGP9-F1
#
_entry.id   AF-A0A372NGP9-F1
#
_cell.length_a   1.000
_cell.length_b   1.000
_cell.length_c   1.000
_cell.angle_alpha   90.00
_cell.angle_beta   90.00
_cell.angle_gamma   90.00
#
_symmetry.space_group_name_H-M   'P 1'
#
loop_
_entity.id
_entity.type
_entity.pdbx_description
1 polymer ?
#
loop_
_entity_poly.entity_id
_entity_poly.type
_entity_poly.pdbx_seq_one_letter_code
_entity_poly.pdbx_strand_id
1 'polypeptide(L)'
;MRNVPVTCEVRYRLDPERIADFHDYARIWTMLIERHGGTHHGYFMPRKKPEGAAVSFPDAGGEGAADIAVALFTFPDEATYLVYRDKVAEDAEGIAANARFLENPPFKSYERTFLQPLSGD
;
A
#
# COMPACT_ATOMS: atom_id res chain seq x y z
N MET A 1 -8.50 26.99 -3.02
CA MET A 1 -9.04 25.70 -2.55
C MET A 1 -8.02 25.11 -1.59
N ARG A 2 -8.44 24.54 -0.45
CA ARG A 2 -7.49 23.84 0.43
C ARG A 2 -6.97 22.62 -0.34
N ASN A 3 -5.65 22.45 -0.39
CA ASN A 3 -5.04 21.25 -0.91
C ASN A 3 -5.32 20.13 0.09
N VAL A 4 -6.23 19.22 -0.23
CA VAL A 4 -6.61 18.12 0.66
C VAL A 4 -5.78 16.90 0.28
N PRO A 5 -4.91 16.38 1.17
CA PRO A 5 -4.08 15.22 0.86
C PRO A 5 -4.92 13.99 0.55
N VAL A 6 -4.49 13.23 -0.45
CA VAL A 6 -5.08 11.95 -0.82
C VAL A 6 -4.19 10.84 -0.30
N THR A 7 -4.61 10.15 0.75
CA THR A 7 -3.92 8.95 1.25
C THR A 7 -4.62 7.71 0.73
N CYS A 8 -3.88 6.73 0.23
CA CYS A 8 -4.43 5.45 -0.19
C CYS A 8 -3.82 4.34 0.67
N GLU A 9 -4.68 3.61 1.37
CA GLU A 9 -4.35 2.32 1.95
C GLU A 9 -4.67 1.24 0.91
N VAL A 10 -3.74 0.31 0.72
CA VAL A 10 -3.96 -0.90 -0.05
C VAL A 10 -3.75 -2.11 0.85
N ARG A 11 -4.76 -2.98 0.96
CA ARG A 11 -4.66 -4.23 1.70
C ARG A 11 -4.56 -5.37 0.71
N TYR A 12 -3.53 -6.19 0.85
CA TYR A 12 -3.26 -7.34 -0.01
C TYR A 12 -3.44 -8.62 0.80
N ARG A 13 -4.24 -9.56 0.30
CA ARG A 13 -4.28 -10.92 0.83
C ARG A 13 -3.14 -11.73 0.21
N LEU A 14 -2.16 -12.06 1.04
CA LEU A 14 -0.92 -12.70 0.62
C LEU A 14 -1.16 -14.11 0.09
N ASP A 15 -0.33 -14.47 -0.89
CA ASP A 15 -0.11 -15.86 -1.26
C ASP A 15 1.19 -16.34 -0.57
N PRO A 16 1.14 -17.33 0.35
CA PRO A 16 2.31 -17.78 1.09
C PRO A 16 3.42 -18.34 0.18
N GLU A 17 3.09 -18.79 -1.04
CA GLU A 17 4.08 -19.32 -1.99
C GLU A 17 4.76 -18.20 -2.81
N ARG A 18 4.27 -16.95 -2.71
CA ARG A 18 4.69 -15.82 -3.55
C ARG A 18 5.25 -14.64 -2.76
N ILE A 19 5.60 -14.84 -1.49
CA ILE A 19 6.11 -13.77 -0.61
C ILE A 19 7.37 -13.09 -1.18
N ALA A 20 8.28 -13.84 -1.80
CA ALA A 20 9.46 -13.27 -2.43
C ALA A 20 9.10 -12.32 -3.60
N ASP A 21 8.15 -12.72 -4.44
CA ASP A 21 7.64 -11.86 -5.52
C ASP A 21 6.90 -10.64 -4.97
N PHE A 22 6.18 -10.78 -3.84
CA PHE A 22 5.52 -9.65 -3.19
C PHE A 22 6.53 -8.61 -2.69
N HIS A 23 7.68 -9.05 -2.16
CA HIS A 23 8.77 -8.15 -1.79
C HIS A 23 9.33 -7.37 -2.99
N ASP A 24 9.52 -8.04 -4.14
CA ASP A 24 9.98 -7.37 -5.36
C ASP A 24 8.93 -6.36 -5.87
N TYR A 25 7.67 -6.77 -5.91
CA TYR A 25 6.54 -5.91 -6.24
C TYR A 25 6.51 -4.67 -5.35
N ALA A 26 6.59 -4.85 -4.03
CA ALA A 26 6.58 -3.76 -3.05
C ALA A 26 7.73 -2.76 -3.26
N ARG A 27 8.96 -3.25 -3.55
CA ARG A 27 10.12 -2.38 -3.83
C ARG A 27 9.90 -1.52 -5.06
N ILE A 28 9.41 -2.12 -6.14
CA ILE A 28 9.17 -1.41 -7.41
C ILE A 28 8.11 -0.31 -7.20
N TRP A 29 6.97 -0.66 -6.60
CA TRP A 29 5.89 0.32 -6.41
C TRP A 29 6.22 1.41 -5.39
N THR A 30 7.00 1.10 -4.35
CA THR A 30 7.52 2.13 -3.43
C THR A 30 8.31 3.19 -4.21
N MET A 31 9.27 2.74 -5.01
CA MET A 31 10.12 3.62 -5.81
C MET A 31 9.30 4.39 -6.87
N LEU A 32 8.37 3.74 -7.57
CA LEU A 32 7.55 4.41 -8.59
C LEU A 32 6.65 5.50 -7.98
N ILE A 33 6.05 5.24 -6.82
CA ILE A 33 5.21 6.22 -6.13
C ILE A 33 6.05 7.43 -5.70
N GLU A 34 7.23 7.20 -5.10
CA GLU A 34 8.12 8.29 -4.69
C GLU A 34 8.67 9.10 -5.87
N ARG A 35 9.10 8.40 -6.93
CA ARG A 35 9.60 9.02 -8.17
C ARG A 35 8.58 9.98 -8.78
N HIS A 36 7.30 9.63 -8.72
CA HIS A 36 6.21 10.39 -9.33
C HIS A 36 5.47 11.30 -8.35
N GLY A 37 6.15 11.70 -7.26
CA GLY A 37 5.71 12.79 -6.39
C GLY A 37 4.82 12.39 -5.21
N GLY A 38 4.63 11.08 -4.99
CA GLY A 38 3.97 10.57 -3.80
C GLY A 38 4.94 10.43 -2.62
N THR A 39 4.41 10.35 -1.41
CA THR A 39 5.16 9.89 -0.22
C THR A 39 4.70 8.48 0.11
N HIS A 40 5.60 7.50 0.05
CA HIS A 40 5.29 6.14 0.44
C HIS A 40 5.60 5.94 1.93
N HIS A 41 4.62 5.49 2.72
CA HIS A 41 4.78 5.30 4.17
C HIS A 41 5.27 3.91 4.54
N GLY A 42 5.16 2.96 3.61
CA GLY A 42 5.71 1.62 3.76
C GLY A 42 4.81 0.53 3.20
N TYR A 43 5.42 -0.59 2.86
CA TYR A 43 4.75 -1.88 2.72
C TYR A 43 5.00 -2.66 4.01
N PHE A 44 3.92 -3.08 4.67
CA PHE A 44 3.94 -3.72 5.97
C PHE A 44 3.46 -5.16 5.83
N MET A 45 4.31 -6.12 6.21
CA MET A 45 3.93 -7.53 6.30
C MET A 45 3.26 -7.82 7.65
N PRO A 46 2.31 -8.76 7.71
CA PRO A 46 1.76 -9.21 8.98
C PRO A 46 2.88 -9.85 9.81
N ARG A 47 2.85 -9.59 11.12
CA ARG A 47 3.82 -10.15 12.06
C ARG A 47 3.14 -10.54 13.36
N LYS A 48 3.76 -11.47 14.09
CA LYS A 48 3.32 -11.80 15.45
C LYS A 48 3.43 -10.56 16.35
N LYS A 49 2.40 -10.33 17.17
CA LYS A 49 2.40 -9.29 18.20
C LYS A 49 3.56 -9.47 19.19
N PRO A 50 4.06 -8.39 19.83
CA PRO A 50 5.03 -8.50 20.91
C PRO A 50 4.51 -9.40 22.05
N GLU A 51 5.43 -10.09 22.71
CA GLU A 51 5.10 -10.86 23.92
C GLU A 51 4.57 -9.92 25.01
N GLY A 52 3.52 -10.36 25.71
CA GLY A 52 2.87 -9.55 26.76
C GLY A 52 1.97 -8.41 26.26
N ALA A 53 1.96 -8.07 24.96
CA ALA A 53 1.05 -7.05 24.44
C ALA A 53 -0.41 -7.53 24.54
N ALA A 54 -1.26 -6.78 25.25
CA ALA A 54 -2.70 -6.99 25.33
C ALA A 54 -3.44 -5.94 24.50
N VAL A 55 -4.63 -6.28 24.02
CA VAL A 55 -5.55 -5.32 23.40
C VAL A 55 -6.09 -4.36 24.47
N SER A 56 -6.18 -3.06 24.15
CA SER A 56 -6.65 -2.05 25.11
C SER A 56 -8.12 -2.19 25.50
N PHE A 57 -8.94 -2.78 24.62
CA PHE A 57 -10.38 -2.97 24.82
C PHE A 57 -10.73 -4.44 24.56
N PRO A 58 -10.65 -5.33 25.54
CA PRO A 58 -10.82 -6.78 25.34
C PRO A 58 -12.15 -7.20 24.71
N ASP A 59 -13.23 -6.47 25.00
CA ASP A 59 -14.57 -6.79 24.47
C ASP A 59 -14.79 -6.30 23.03
N ALA A 60 -13.91 -5.43 22.53
CA ALA A 60 -14.05 -4.79 21.22
C ALA A 60 -12.81 -4.96 20.31
N GLY A 61 -11.73 -5.54 20.83
CA GLY A 61 -10.42 -5.61 20.17
C GLY A 61 -9.95 -7.06 20.00
N GLY A 62 -9.23 -7.30 18.91
CA GLY A 62 -8.61 -8.58 18.61
C GLY A 62 -7.44 -8.39 17.65
N GLU A 63 -6.64 -9.45 17.51
CA GLU A 63 -5.54 -9.46 16.54
C GLU A 63 -6.07 -9.57 15.11
N GLY A 64 -5.41 -8.88 14.18
CA GLY A 64 -5.76 -8.92 12.77
C GLY A 64 -5.38 -10.22 12.06
N ALA A 65 -5.81 -10.35 10.80
CA ALA A 65 -5.48 -11.48 9.96
C ALA A 65 -3.96 -11.58 9.68
N ALA A 66 -3.42 -12.81 9.74
CA ALA A 66 -2.00 -13.08 9.58
C ALA A 66 -1.53 -13.17 8.11
N ASP A 67 -2.45 -12.99 7.15
CA ASP A 67 -2.20 -13.06 5.71
C ASP A 67 -2.47 -11.73 5.00
N ILE A 68 -2.63 -10.63 5.73
CA ILE A 68 -2.87 -9.29 5.16
C ILE A 68 -1.61 -8.43 5.24
N ALA A 69 -1.07 -8.06 4.09
CA ALA A 69 -0.07 -6.99 3.97
C ALA A 69 -0.74 -5.66 3.65
N VAL A 70 -0.13 -4.55 4.07
CA VAL A 70 -0.67 -3.20 3.87
C VAL A 70 0.37 -2.33 3.18
N ALA A 71 -0.05 -1.56 2.18
CA ALA A 71 0.70 -0.40 1.68
C ALA A 71 -0.04 0.87 2.03
N LEU A 72 0.69 1.93 2.37
CA LEU A 72 0.10 3.24 2.63
C LEU A 72 0.95 4.30 1.94
N PHE A 73 0.32 5.17 1.17
CA PHE A 73 1.00 6.28 0.50
C PHE A 73 0.10 7.50 0.39
N THR A 74 0.68 8.69 0.30
CA THR A 74 -0.03 9.96 0.26
C THR A 74 0.47 10.84 -0.88
N PHE A 75 -0.47 11.50 -1.55
CA PHE A 75 -0.23 12.60 -2.47
C PHE A 75 -0.73 13.91 -1.87
N PRO A 76 -0.11 15.06 -2.19
CA PRO A 76 -0.53 16.37 -1.69
C PRO A 76 -1.99 16.72 -2.01
N ASP A 77 -2.50 16.23 -3.14
CA ASP A 77 -3.85 16.51 -3.64
C ASP A 77 -4.30 15.51 -4.72
N GLU A 78 -5.55 15.64 -5.17
CA GLU A 78 -6.12 14.80 -6.24
C GLU A 78 -5.39 15.00 -7.58
N ALA A 79 -4.97 16.22 -7.91
CA ALA A 79 -4.34 16.51 -9.20
C ALA A 79 -2.98 15.80 -9.32
N THR A 80 -2.17 15.86 -8.27
CA THR A 80 -0.88 15.16 -8.19
C THR A 80 -1.04 13.64 -8.18
N TYR A 81 -2.06 13.10 -7.50
CA TYR A 81 -2.38 11.67 -7.58
C TYR A 81 -2.75 11.23 -9.01
N LEU A 82 -3.56 12.01 -9.72
CA LEU A 82 -3.94 11.69 -11.11
C LEU A 82 -2.75 11.79 -12.06
N VAL A 83 -1.90 12.81 -11.93
CA VAL A 83 -0.66 12.92 -12.71
C VAL A 83 0.24 11.71 -12.46
N TYR A 84 0.36 11.23 -11.21
CA TYR A 84 1.08 10.00 -10.92
C TYR A 84 0.52 8.80 -11.69
N ARG A 85 -0.81 8.65 -11.74
CA ARG A 85 -1.46 7.54 -12.44
C ARG A 85 -1.14 7.53 -13.93
N ASP A 86 -1.11 8.70 -14.55
CA ASP A 86 -0.73 8.84 -15.96
C ASP A 86 0.76 8.56 -16.15
N LYS A 87 1.63 9.14 -15.31
CA LYS A 87 3.08 8.99 -15.42
C LYS A 87 3.56 7.57 -15.19
N VAL A 88 3.01 6.85 -14.21
CA VAL A 88 3.40 5.47 -13.93
C VAL A 88 2.92 4.49 -15.01
N ALA A 89 1.87 4.83 -15.77
CA ALA A 89 1.42 4.03 -16.91
C ALA A 89 2.38 4.11 -18.10
N GLU A 90 3.13 5.22 -18.21
CA GLU A 90 4.15 5.46 -19.25
C GLU A 90 5.58 5.10 -18.79
N ASP A 91 5.82 4.94 -17.48
CA ASP A 91 7.13 4.61 -16.92
C ASP A 91 7.56 3.18 -17.32
N ALA A 92 8.76 3.06 -17.88
CA ALA A 92 9.31 1.78 -18.33
C ALA A 92 9.35 0.72 -17.21
N GLU A 93 9.64 1.11 -15.97
CA GLU A 93 9.62 0.18 -14.82
C GLU A 93 8.20 -0.16 -14.38
N GLY A 94 7.25 0.78 -14.50
CA GLY A 94 5.83 0.51 -14.28
C GLY A 94 5.26 -0.47 -15.30
N ILE A 95 5.59 -0.28 -16.58
CA ILE A 95 5.22 -1.18 -17.68
C ILE A 95 5.84 -2.57 -17.45
N ALA A 96 7.13 -2.65 -17.11
CA ALA A 96 7.80 -3.91 -16.84
C ALA A 96 7.20 -4.65 -15.62
N ALA A 97 6.86 -3.92 -14.56
CA ALA A 97 6.22 -4.48 -13.37
C ALA A 97 4.83 -5.04 -13.69
N ASN A 98 4.02 -4.28 -14.44
CA ASN A 98 2.70 -4.75 -14.88
C ASN A 98 2.86 -5.99 -15.76
N ALA A 99 3.77 -6.00 -16.74
CA ALA A 99 4.02 -7.16 -17.59
C ALA A 99 4.44 -8.40 -16.76
N ARG A 100 5.23 -8.22 -15.70
CA ARG A 100 5.66 -9.33 -14.81
C ARG A 100 4.51 -9.89 -13.95
N PHE A 101 3.60 -9.04 -13.45
CA PHE A 101 2.67 -9.42 -12.38
C PHE A 101 1.19 -9.39 -12.78
N LEU A 102 0.81 -8.91 -13.96
CA LEU A 102 -0.60 -8.73 -14.35
C LEU A 102 -1.37 -10.06 -14.40
N GLU A 103 -0.82 -11.07 -15.08
CA GLU A 103 -1.47 -12.38 -15.25
C GLU A 103 -1.39 -13.24 -13.98
N ASN A 104 -0.35 -13.03 -13.16
CA ASN A 104 -0.09 -13.82 -11.97
C ASN A 104 0.43 -12.95 -10.81
N PRO A 105 -0.45 -12.13 -10.21
CA PRO A 105 -0.07 -11.21 -9.15
C PRO A 105 0.47 -11.95 -7.94
N PRO A 106 1.39 -11.35 -7.15
CA PRO A 106 1.99 -12.00 -5.99
C PRO A 106 1.09 -11.98 -4.74
N PHE A 107 -0.22 -11.92 -4.93
CA PHE A 107 -1.25 -11.88 -3.90
C PHE A 107 -2.56 -12.46 -4.47
N LYS A 108 -3.43 -12.94 -3.58
CA LYS A 108 -4.72 -13.56 -3.94
C LYS A 108 -5.80 -12.53 -4.25
N SER A 109 -5.79 -11.40 -3.55
CA SER A 109 -6.71 -10.28 -3.77
C SER A 109 -6.14 -9.00 -3.19
N TYR A 110 -6.65 -7.85 -3.60
CA TYR A 110 -6.34 -6.57 -2.98
C TYR A 110 -7.58 -5.66 -2.93
N GLU A 111 -7.61 -4.75 -1.97
CA GLU A 111 -8.61 -3.70 -1.83
C GLU A 111 -7.92 -2.35 -1.58
N ARG A 112 -8.54 -1.25 -2.00
CA ARG A 112 -8.03 0.11 -1.80
C ARG A 112 -9.04 0.95 -1.04
N THR A 113 -8.55 1.71 -0.07
CA THR A 113 -9.33 2.71 0.64
C THR A 113 -8.64 4.05 0.53
N PHE A 114 -9.38 5.07 0.11
CA PHE A 114 -8.89 6.45 0.08
C PHE A 114 -9.28 7.14 1.38
N LEU A 115 -8.29 7.75 2.01
CA LEU A 115 -8.33 8.30 3.34
C LEU A 115 -7.92 9.77 3.26
N GLN A 116 -8.61 10.59 4.03
CA GLN A 116 -8.22 11.95 4.30
C GLN A 116 -7.61 11.99 5.71
N PRO A 117 -6.37 12.49 5.89
CA PRO A 117 -5.82 12.63 7.23
C PRO A 117 -6.69 13.61 8.03
N LEU A 118 -7.04 13.22 9.25
CA LEU A 118 -7.51 14.15 10.27
C LEU A 118 -6.28 14.83 10.85
N SER A 119 -5.62 15.70 10.09
CA SER A 119 -4.69 16.64 10.70
C SER A 119 -5.51 17.46 11.71
N GLY A 120 -5.13 17.40 12.99
CA GLY A 120 -5.57 18.40 13.96
C GLY A 120 -5.19 19.78 13.41
N ASP A 121 -6.09 20.75 13.58
CA ASP A 121 -5.92 22.13 13.13
C ASP A 121 -4.54 22.73 13.44
#